data_AF-A0AAV0DAV5-F1
#
_entry.id   AF-A0AAV0DAV5-F1
#
_cell.length_a   1.000
_cell.length_b   1.000
_cell.length_c   1.000
_cell.angle_alpha   90.00
_cell.angle_beta   90.00
_cell.angle_gamma   90.00
#
_symmetry.space_group_name_H-M   'P 1'
#
loop_
_entity.id
_entity.type
_entity.pdbx_description
1 polymer ?
#
loop_
_entity_poly.entity_id
_entity_poly.type
_entity_poly.pdbx_seq_one_letter_code
_entity_poly.pdbx_strand_id
1 'polypeptide(L)'
;MEYISFHHRATITSVICRLSVSSNKELAMELDSALSFLKDRTILITGATGFLAKIFVEKILRVQPNVKKLFLLLRAEDTTTARQRLNYEVLGKELFTVLKEKYGERWNGLVSERVKVVAGDISLEDLGIKDSNLLDLLWREVDAVVNLAATTNFDERAKAYGWPNTYVFTKAMGEMLLGKSRDNVPLVIIRPTIVTSTYKEPFPGWIEGLRTVDSLAVAYGKGNITCFPGDPEIIMDVIPSDMVVNAMIVAMVAHADQQGTESIYHVGSSMSNPVEFKALQKFVYNYFTHHPWINKDGKPILVGEITVLSSVEIFERYMFIHYLIPLKGLEMVNKACCQYFQRVYDETHKKIRVMMRMVELYRPYAFFKGVYDDMNTEKLRRATKEENIETDLFYFDPKIVNWEDYFIKTHFPGVMKYVFKIRN
;
A
#
# COMPACT_ATOMS: atom_id res chain seq x y z
N MET A 1 -0.47 15.78 -31.82
CA MET A 1 -0.87 16.02 -30.42
C MET A 1 -2.10 15.16 -30.18
N GLU A 2 -1.89 13.86 -29.98
CA GLU A 2 -2.99 12.88 -29.89
C GLU A 2 -3.52 12.83 -28.47
N TYR A 3 -4.83 13.03 -28.34
CA TYR A 3 -5.59 12.95 -27.10
C TYR A 3 -5.57 11.51 -26.58
N ILE A 4 -4.70 11.23 -25.61
CA ILE A 4 -4.74 9.98 -24.83
C ILE A 4 -5.96 10.05 -23.91
N SER A 5 -6.92 9.13 -24.12
CA SER A 5 -8.17 9.00 -23.36
C SER A 5 -7.94 9.00 -21.83
N PHE A 6 -8.61 9.92 -21.14
CA PHE A 6 -8.36 10.30 -19.74
C PHE A 6 -9.09 9.43 -18.68
N HIS A 7 -9.79 8.36 -19.07
CA HIS A 7 -10.74 7.66 -18.18
C HIS A 7 -10.17 6.55 -17.26
N HIS A 8 -8.86 6.23 -17.31
CA HIS A 8 -8.28 5.06 -16.62
C HIS A 8 -7.38 5.38 -15.40
N ARG A 9 -7.46 6.60 -14.85
CA ARG A 9 -6.44 7.14 -13.92
C ARG A 9 -6.84 7.15 -12.44
N ALA A 10 -7.73 6.26 -11.99
CA ALA A 10 -8.24 6.35 -10.62
C ALA A 10 -7.26 5.75 -9.57
N THR A 11 -6.70 4.56 -9.76
CA THR A 11 -6.26 3.73 -8.61
C THR A 11 -4.85 3.14 -8.72
N ILE A 12 -3.93 3.82 -9.41
CA ILE A 12 -2.59 3.27 -9.63
C ILE A 12 -1.62 3.80 -8.57
N THR A 13 -1.21 2.92 -7.66
CA THR A 13 0.04 3.10 -6.90
C THR A 13 1.16 2.64 -7.82
N SER A 14 2.26 3.38 -8.00
CA SER A 14 3.45 2.86 -8.66
C SER A 14 4.61 2.66 -7.70
N VAL A 15 5.12 1.43 -7.73
CA VAL A 15 6.40 1.01 -7.17
C VAL A 15 7.35 0.86 -8.35
N ILE A 16 8.51 1.50 -8.27
CA ILE A 16 9.40 1.60 -9.43
C ILE A 16 10.70 0.88 -9.11
N CYS A 17 10.98 -0.21 -9.81
CA CYS A 17 12.25 -0.91 -9.72
C CYS A 17 13.11 -0.49 -10.92
N ARG A 18 14.25 0.14 -10.65
CA ARG A 18 15.28 0.47 -11.64
C ARG A 18 16.45 -0.49 -11.44
N LEU A 19 16.74 -1.33 -12.43
CA LEU A 19 17.78 -2.36 -12.36
C LEU A 19 19.05 -1.88 -13.04
N SER A 20 20.06 -1.49 -12.26
CA SER A 20 21.37 -1.11 -12.82
C SER A 20 22.29 -2.32 -12.81
N VAL A 21 22.28 -3.12 -13.89
CA VAL A 21 23.27 -4.19 -14.04
C VAL A 21 24.61 -3.56 -14.40
N SER A 22 25.61 -3.73 -13.53
CA SER A 22 27.00 -3.42 -13.88
C SER A 22 27.44 -4.33 -15.03
N SER A 23 27.90 -3.72 -16.12
CA SER A 23 28.35 -4.42 -17.32
C SER A 23 29.63 -5.20 -17.04
N ASN A 24 29.51 -6.48 -16.68
CA ASN A 24 30.49 -7.54 -16.97
C ASN A 24 30.01 -8.86 -16.36
N LYS A 25 29.17 -9.59 -17.12
CA LYS A 25 29.08 -11.05 -17.13
C LYS A 25 28.10 -11.45 -18.24
N GLU A 26 28.62 -11.99 -19.33
CA GLU A 26 27.81 -12.82 -20.22
C GLU A 26 27.32 -14.03 -19.41
N LEU A 27 26.01 -14.15 -19.21
CA LEU A 27 25.40 -15.43 -18.91
C LEU A 27 24.10 -15.54 -19.73
N ALA A 28 23.91 -16.72 -20.30
CA ALA A 28 22.84 -17.05 -21.20
C ALA A 28 21.46 -17.03 -20.52
N MET A 29 20.45 -16.90 -21.36
CA MET A 29 19.03 -16.79 -21.07
C MET A 29 18.46 -18.10 -20.46
N GLU A 30 18.60 -18.25 -19.14
CA GLU A 30 17.77 -19.08 -18.28
C GLU A 30 17.26 -18.16 -17.17
N LEU A 31 15.96 -18.17 -16.86
CA LEU A 31 15.45 -17.45 -15.69
C LEU A 31 15.97 -18.21 -14.46
N ASP A 32 17.18 -17.87 -14.03
CA ASP A 32 17.78 -18.38 -12.80
C ASP A 32 16.80 -18.15 -11.65
N SER A 33 16.73 -19.09 -10.69
CA SER A 33 15.78 -18.99 -9.58
C SER A 33 15.88 -17.60 -8.91
N ALA A 34 14.75 -17.03 -8.49
CA ALA A 34 14.73 -15.70 -7.85
C ALA A 34 15.69 -15.63 -6.64
N LEU A 35 15.88 -16.75 -5.93
CA LEU A 35 16.92 -16.87 -4.90
C LEU A 35 18.34 -16.75 -5.46
N SER A 36 18.65 -17.42 -6.58
CA SER A 36 19.95 -17.30 -7.24
C SER A 36 20.23 -15.86 -7.66
N PHE A 37 19.23 -15.22 -8.30
CA PHE A 37 19.36 -13.81 -8.70
C PHE A 37 19.67 -12.89 -7.52
N LEU A 38 18.98 -13.06 -6.37
CA LEU A 38 19.17 -12.24 -5.17
C LEU A 38 20.47 -12.51 -4.42
N LYS A 39 21.10 -13.67 -4.65
CA LYS A 39 22.35 -14.05 -4.00
C LYS A 39 23.47 -13.09 -4.43
N ASP A 40 24.27 -12.67 -3.47
CA ASP A 40 25.42 -11.78 -3.67
C ASP A 40 25.06 -10.41 -4.31
N ARG A 41 23.77 -10.04 -4.36
CA ARG A 41 23.31 -8.74 -4.87
C ARG A 41 23.32 -7.64 -3.84
N THR A 42 23.56 -6.44 -4.33
CA THR A 42 23.48 -5.18 -3.60
C THR A 42 22.26 -4.41 -4.08
N ILE A 43 21.31 -4.15 -3.18
CA ILE A 43 20.04 -3.49 -3.53
C ILE A 43 19.90 -2.20 -2.73
N LEU A 44 19.70 -1.08 -3.43
CA LEU A 44 19.33 0.20 -2.83
C LEU A 44 17.80 0.32 -2.76
N ILE A 45 17.26 0.54 -1.56
CA ILE A 45 15.82 0.67 -1.32
C ILE A 45 15.55 2.07 -0.80
N THR A 46 14.76 2.85 -1.55
CA THR A 46 14.28 4.16 -1.11
C THR A 46 12.89 4.03 -0.48
N GLY A 47 12.55 4.94 0.43
CA GLY A 47 11.26 4.85 1.14
C GLY A 47 11.21 3.63 2.05
N ALA A 48 12.35 3.20 2.62
CA ALA A 48 12.47 1.97 3.40
C ALA A 48 11.58 1.92 4.65
N THR A 49 11.10 3.07 5.13
CA THR A 49 10.11 3.16 6.22
C THR A 49 8.67 2.98 5.75
N GLY A 50 8.43 2.80 4.46
CA GLY A 50 7.13 2.50 3.88
C GLY A 50 6.68 1.05 4.14
N PHE A 51 5.38 0.83 4.05
CA PHE A 51 4.74 -0.45 4.34
C PHE A 51 5.23 -1.60 3.44
N LEU A 52 5.15 -1.44 2.11
CA LEU A 52 5.65 -2.43 1.15
C LEU A 52 7.16 -2.63 1.26
N ALA A 53 7.93 -1.58 1.56
CA ALA A 53 9.39 -1.66 1.68
C ALA A 53 9.81 -2.57 2.84
N LYS A 54 9.11 -2.49 3.98
CA LYS A 54 9.38 -3.36 5.13
C LYS A 54 9.14 -4.83 4.79
N ILE A 55 8.04 -5.13 4.11
CA ILE A 55 7.71 -6.50 3.67
C ILE A 55 8.73 -6.99 2.65
N PHE A 56 9.15 -6.12 1.72
CA PHE A 56 10.20 -6.44 0.74
C PHE A 56 11.54 -6.76 1.42
N VAL A 57 11.99 -5.93 2.37
CA VAL A 57 13.22 -6.17 3.14
C VAL A 57 13.12 -7.44 3.97
N GLU A 58 12.00 -7.65 4.68
CA GLU A 58 11.75 -8.89 5.44
C GLU A 58 11.82 -10.10 4.53
N LYS A 59 11.12 -10.06 3.40
CA LYS A 59 11.05 -11.15 2.43
C LYS A 59 12.44 -11.53 1.95
N ILE A 60 13.25 -10.58 1.48
CA ILE A 60 14.61 -10.86 1.00
C ILE A 60 15.47 -11.47 2.10
N LEU A 61 15.50 -10.87 3.30
CA LEU A 61 16.31 -11.39 4.41
C LEU A 61 15.86 -12.80 4.85
N ARG A 62 14.56 -13.11 4.73
CA ARG A 62 14.00 -14.42 5.10
C ARG A 62 14.36 -15.51 4.11
N VAL A 63 14.28 -15.20 2.82
CA VAL A 63 14.39 -16.19 1.75
C VAL A 63 15.80 -16.30 1.18
N GLN A 64 16.58 -15.21 1.16
CA GLN A 64 17.96 -15.21 0.68
C GLN A 64 18.92 -14.56 1.70
N PRO A 65 19.43 -15.33 2.68
CA PRO A 65 20.37 -14.81 3.69
C PRO A 65 21.73 -14.40 3.13
N ASN A 66 22.06 -14.82 1.90
CA ASN A 66 23.32 -14.50 1.22
C ASN A 66 23.19 -13.32 0.23
N VAL A 67 22.15 -12.49 0.36
CA VAL A 67 22.16 -11.18 -0.31
C VAL A 67 23.40 -10.40 0.14
N LYS A 68 24.11 -9.71 -0.75
CA LYS A 68 25.38 -9.05 -0.36
C LYS A 68 25.13 -7.86 0.55
N LYS A 69 24.24 -6.95 0.14
CA LYS A 69 23.88 -5.77 0.94
C LYS A 69 22.52 -5.20 0.56
N LEU A 70 21.75 -4.77 1.55
CA LEU A 70 20.57 -3.92 1.40
C LEU A 70 20.91 -2.52 1.92
N PHE A 71 21.04 -1.56 1.02
CA PHE A 71 21.16 -0.15 1.37
C PHE A 71 19.76 0.44 1.56
N LEU A 72 19.46 0.92 2.76
CA LEU A 72 18.14 1.47 3.09
C LEU A 72 18.25 2.99 3.22
N LEU A 73 17.74 3.72 2.23
CA LEU A 73 17.70 5.18 2.24
C LEU A 73 16.57 5.67 3.15
N LEU A 74 16.94 6.36 4.23
CA LEU A 74 16.04 6.95 5.20
C LEU A 74 16.28 8.46 5.27
N ARG A 75 15.21 9.25 5.18
CA ARG A 75 15.26 10.71 5.39
C ARG A 75 15.72 11.02 6.81
N ALA A 76 16.89 11.60 6.96
CA ALA A 76 17.46 11.95 8.25
C ALA A 76 18.56 12.98 8.06
N GLU A 77 18.84 13.77 9.10
CA GLU A 77 19.91 14.77 9.09
C GLU A 77 21.29 14.11 9.06
N ASP A 78 21.43 12.96 9.73
CA ASP A 78 22.67 12.20 9.80
C ASP A 78 22.44 10.68 9.93
N THR A 79 23.53 9.92 9.81
CA THR A 79 23.54 8.45 9.89
C THR A 79 23.10 7.92 11.25
N THR A 80 23.31 8.66 12.34
CA THR A 80 22.91 8.26 13.70
C THR A 80 21.40 8.30 13.82
N THR A 81 20.78 9.41 13.43
CA THR A 81 19.31 9.54 13.38
C THR A 81 18.71 8.52 12.41
N ALA A 82 19.31 8.33 11.24
CA ALA A 82 18.86 7.32 10.29
C ALA A 82 18.89 5.90 10.90
N ARG A 83 19.94 5.56 11.66
CA ARG A 83 20.07 4.27 12.35
C ARG A 83 19.02 4.09 13.45
N GLN A 84 18.75 5.13 14.23
CA GLN A 84 17.67 5.11 15.23
C GLN A 84 16.31 4.85 14.57
N ARG A 85 16.02 5.58 13.47
CA ARG A 85 14.80 5.38 12.68
C ARG A 85 14.72 3.98 12.07
N LEU A 86 15.82 3.44 11.54
CA LEU A 86 15.88 2.06 11.04
C LEU A 86 15.47 1.07 12.15
N ASN A 87 16.05 1.20 13.33
CA ASN A 87 15.79 0.30 14.45
C ASN A 87 14.34 0.40 14.94
N TYR A 88 13.76 1.60 15.02
CA TYR A 88 12.42 1.80 15.55
C TYR A 88 11.31 1.61 14.51
N GLU A 89 11.46 2.22 13.33
CA GLU A 89 10.40 2.28 12.31
C GLU A 89 10.38 1.05 11.40
N VAL A 90 11.49 0.32 11.28
CA VAL A 90 11.64 -0.83 10.36
C VAL A 90 11.86 -2.11 11.18
N LEU A 91 13.08 -2.32 11.70
CA LEU A 91 13.50 -3.58 12.32
C LEU A 91 12.81 -3.85 13.67
N GLY A 92 12.27 -2.81 14.31
CA GLY A 92 11.53 -2.89 15.57
C GLY A 92 10.09 -3.38 15.42
N LYS A 93 9.58 -3.48 14.18
CA LYS A 93 8.19 -3.90 13.91
C LYS A 93 8.02 -5.42 14.10
N GLU A 94 6.81 -5.82 14.48
CA GLU A 94 6.44 -7.25 14.66
C GLU A 94 6.66 -8.07 13.39
N LEU A 95 6.64 -7.43 12.21
CA LEU A 95 7.02 -8.04 10.93
C LEU A 95 8.35 -8.80 11.00
N PHE A 96 9.35 -8.23 11.67
CA PHE A 96 10.69 -8.81 11.75
C PHE A 96 10.85 -9.82 12.89
N THR A 97 9.80 -10.11 13.66
CA THR A 97 9.86 -11.10 14.75
C THR A 97 10.18 -12.49 14.22
N VAL A 98 9.60 -12.89 13.08
CA VAL A 98 9.89 -14.18 12.43
C VAL A 98 11.38 -14.35 12.14
N LEU A 99 12.03 -13.29 11.66
CA LEU A 99 13.47 -13.29 11.42
C LEU A 99 14.27 -13.32 12.73
N LYS A 100 13.88 -12.53 13.73
CA LYS A 100 14.54 -12.52 15.04
C LYS A 100 14.49 -13.88 15.71
N GLU A 101 13.35 -14.56 15.65
CA GLU A 101 13.18 -15.92 16.16
C GLU A 101 14.00 -16.94 15.37
N LYS A 102 13.98 -16.86 14.03
CA LYS A 102 14.76 -17.74 13.14
C LYS A 102 16.27 -17.64 13.37
N TYR A 103 16.80 -16.44 13.53
CA TYR A 103 18.25 -16.21 13.65
C TYR A 103 18.75 -16.14 15.09
N GLY A 104 17.86 -15.92 16.08
CA GLY A 104 18.22 -15.82 17.49
C GLY A 104 19.32 -14.79 17.72
N GLU A 105 20.37 -15.19 18.44
CA GLU A 105 21.53 -14.35 18.75
C GLU A 105 22.27 -13.83 17.50
N ARG A 106 22.18 -14.55 16.38
CA ARG A 106 22.82 -14.17 15.11
C ARG A 106 22.10 -13.02 14.39
N TRP A 107 20.89 -12.66 14.80
CA TRP A 107 20.08 -11.61 14.15
C TRP A 107 20.85 -10.30 14.02
N ASN A 108 21.48 -9.83 15.10
CA ASN A 108 22.19 -8.55 15.09
C ASN A 108 23.44 -8.58 14.17
N GLY A 109 24.13 -9.73 14.12
CA GLY A 109 25.26 -9.95 13.22
C GLY A 109 24.81 -9.93 11.75
N LEU A 110 23.75 -10.68 11.43
CA LEU A 110 23.17 -10.73 10.09
C LEU A 110 22.68 -9.36 9.62
N VAL A 111 21.96 -8.61 10.47
CA VAL A 111 21.54 -7.24 10.13
C VAL A 111 22.74 -6.35 9.88
N SER A 112 23.76 -6.39 10.74
CA SER A 112 24.96 -5.54 10.59
C SER A 112 25.74 -5.89 9.31
N GLU A 113 25.77 -7.16 8.94
CA GLU A 113 26.44 -7.64 7.73
C GLU A 113 25.63 -7.34 6.46
N ARG A 114 24.30 -7.46 6.51
CA ARG A 114 23.44 -7.43 5.33
C ARG A 114 22.74 -6.10 5.11
N VAL A 115 22.52 -5.28 6.13
CA VAL A 115 21.74 -4.04 6.04
C VAL A 115 22.62 -2.84 6.38
N LYS A 116 22.68 -1.85 5.47
CA LYS A 116 23.34 -0.57 5.71
C LYS A 116 22.34 0.57 5.53
N VAL A 117 22.10 1.31 6.61
CA VAL A 117 21.29 2.54 6.53
C VAL A 117 22.07 3.64 5.83
N VAL A 118 21.38 4.40 4.98
CA VAL A 118 21.88 5.60 4.31
C VAL A 118 21.00 6.76 4.70
N ALA A 119 21.56 7.77 5.34
CA ALA A 119 20.86 9.03 5.60
C ALA A 119 20.80 9.83 4.29
N GLY A 120 19.60 10.18 3.83
CA GLY A 120 19.44 10.96 2.62
C GLY A 120 17.99 11.15 2.19
N ASP A 121 17.78 12.00 1.19
CA ASP A 121 16.49 12.38 0.65
C ASP A 121 16.53 12.33 -0.89
N ILE A 122 15.58 11.61 -1.49
CA ILE A 122 15.48 11.45 -2.95
C ILE A 122 15.23 12.77 -3.69
N SER A 123 14.75 13.80 -2.99
CA SER A 123 14.51 15.12 -3.57
C SER A 123 15.78 15.98 -3.72
N LEU A 124 16.91 15.53 -3.17
CA LEU A 124 18.19 16.23 -3.22
C LEU A 124 19.12 15.59 -4.24
N GLU A 125 20.00 16.40 -4.82
CA GLU A 125 21.12 15.93 -5.65
C GLU A 125 21.98 14.94 -4.84
N ASP A 126 22.46 13.89 -5.52
CA ASP A 126 23.17 12.77 -4.89
C ASP A 126 22.46 12.18 -3.66
N LEU A 127 21.12 12.23 -3.66
CA LEU A 127 20.26 11.78 -2.57
C LEU A 127 20.55 12.52 -1.24
N GLY A 128 21.21 13.68 -1.27
CA GLY A 128 21.65 14.42 -0.09
C GLY A 128 22.77 13.74 0.70
N ILE A 129 23.44 12.74 0.12
CA ILE A 129 24.54 12.02 0.77
C ILE A 129 25.80 12.88 0.71
N LYS A 130 26.32 13.28 1.87
CA LYS A 130 27.53 14.13 1.96
C LYS A 130 28.85 13.36 1.92
N ASP A 131 28.81 12.05 2.18
CA ASP A 131 29.98 11.18 2.19
C ASP A 131 30.28 10.69 0.77
N SER A 132 31.31 11.24 0.13
CA SER A 132 31.72 10.90 -1.23
C SER A 132 32.11 9.43 -1.37
N ASN A 133 32.74 8.84 -0.35
CA ASN A 133 33.12 7.42 -0.39
C ASN A 133 31.88 6.52 -0.38
N LEU A 134 30.83 6.92 0.35
CA LEU A 134 29.56 6.21 0.36
C LEU A 134 28.85 6.34 -0.99
N LEU A 135 28.88 7.52 -1.62
CA LEU A 135 28.35 7.71 -2.97
C LEU A 135 29.08 6.82 -3.98
N ASP A 136 30.41 6.84 -4.00
CA ASP A 136 31.23 6.01 -4.90
C ASP A 136 30.96 4.51 -4.67
N LEU A 137 30.80 4.10 -3.42
CA LEU A 137 30.42 2.73 -3.07
C LEU A 137 29.04 2.36 -3.65
N LEU A 138 28.05 3.24 -3.51
CA LEU A 138 26.70 3.01 -4.06
C LEU A 138 26.73 2.93 -5.59
N TRP A 139 27.44 3.85 -6.26
CA TRP A 139 27.59 3.86 -7.71
C TRP A 139 28.23 2.59 -8.25
N ARG A 140 29.24 2.06 -7.55
CA ARG A 140 30.00 0.89 -8.01
C ARG A 140 29.33 -0.43 -7.68
N GLU A 141 28.67 -0.53 -6.53
CA GLU A 141 28.23 -1.82 -6.00
C GLU A 141 26.75 -2.12 -6.14
N VAL A 142 25.88 -1.12 -6.32
CA VAL A 142 24.43 -1.34 -6.42
C VAL A 142 24.07 -2.02 -7.74
N ASP A 143 23.46 -3.21 -7.64
CA ASP A 143 22.94 -3.98 -8.77
C ASP A 143 21.48 -3.62 -9.10
N ALA A 144 20.71 -3.18 -8.10
CA ALA A 144 19.29 -2.86 -8.26
C ALA A 144 18.85 -1.73 -7.33
N VAL A 145 17.96 -0.87 -7.82
CA VAL A 145 17.31 0.19 -7.07
C VAL A 145 15.81 -0.09 -7.00
N VAL A 146 15.28 -0.23 -5.80
CA VAL A 146 13.85 -0.39 -5.53
C VAL A 146 13.33 0.92 -4.95
N ASN A 147 12.63 1.69 -5.77
CA ASN A 147 12.07 2.98 -5.41
C ASN A 147 10.62 2.84 -4.90
N LEU A 148 10.48 2.87 -3.57
CA LEU A 148 9.20 2.86 -2.87
C LEU A 148 8.91 4.21 -2.20
N ALA A 149 9.78 5.21 -2.38
CA ALA A 149 9.57 6.54 -1.84
C ALA A 149 8.37 7.21 -2.53
N ALA A 150 7.48 7.77 -1.71
CA ALA A 150 6.37 8.59 -2.15
C ALA A 150 5.97 9.56 -1.04
N THR A 151 5.52 10.74 -1.43
CA THR A 151 4.83 11.66 -0.53
C THR A 151 3.34 11.61 -0.85
N THR A 152 2.51 11.47 0.18
CA THR A 152 1.04 11.44 0.04
C THR A 152 0.39 12.75 0.47
N ASN A 153 1.17 13.83 0.60
CA ASN A 153 0.63 15.14 0.95
C ASN A 153 -0.10 15.71 -0.26
N PHE A 154 -1.37 16.06 -0.02
CA PHE A 154 -2.29 16.54 -1.03
C PHE A 154 -2.12 18.05 -1.22
N ASP A 155 -1.94 18.48 -2.46
CA ASP A 155 -1.92 19.87 -2.92
C ASP A 155 -2.97 20.03 -4.05
N GLU A 156 -3.66 21.18 -4.09
CA GLU A 156 -4.82 21.46 -4.93
C GLU A 156 -4.54 21.39 -6.44
N ARG A 157 -3.27 21.57 -6.83
CA ARG A 157 -2.83 21.65 -8.24
C ARG A 157 -3.23 20.44 -9.10
N ALA A 158 -3.38 19.24 -8.53
CA ALA A 158 -3.68 18.03 -9.29
C ALA A 158 -5.08 18.02 -9.93
N LYS A 159 -6.09 18.58 -9.24
CA LYS A 159 -7.48 18.63 -9.73
C LYS A 159 -7.61 19.48 -11.00
N ALA A 160 -6.82 20.55 -11.12
CA ALA A 160 -6.80 21.42 -12.30
C ALA A 160 -6.38 20.69 -13.59
N TYR A 161 -5.59 19.61 -13.47
CA TYR A 161 -5.15 18.78 -14.59
C TYR A 161 -6.00 17.51 -14.77
N GLY A 162 -7.18 17.44 -14.15
CA GLY A 162 -8.11 16.32 -14.27
C GLY A 162 -7.71 15.06 -13.48
N TRP A 163 -6.78 15.17 -12.52
CA TRP A 163 -6.42 14.04 -11.66
C TRP A 163 -7.26 14.01 -10.38
N PRO A 164 -7.64 12.82 -9.90
CA PRO A 164 -8.49 12.69 -8.72
C PRO A 164 -7.82 13.21 -7.44
N ASN A 165 -6.49 13.08 -7.35
CA ASN A 165 -5.69 13.63 -6.26
C ASN A 165 -4.22 13.75 -6.68
N THR A 166 -3.44 14.45 -5.85
CA THR A 166 -2.00 14.70 -6.03
C THR A 166 -1.18 13.41 -6.07
N TYR A 167 -1.62 12.38 -5.36
CA TYR A 167 -0.92 11.11 -5.32
C TYR A 167 -0.87 10.46 -6.71
N VAL A 168 -2.01 10.26 -7.37
CA VAL A 168 -2.01 9.63 -8.69
C VAL A 168 -1.31 10.49 -9.73
N PHE A 169 -1.47 11.82 -9.65
CA PHE A 169 -0.77 12.76 -10.53
C PHE A 169 0.76 12.63 -10.44
N THR A 170 1.30 12.65 -9.22
CA THR A 170 2.75 12.58 -9.00
C THR A 170 3.33 11.22 -9.38
N LYS A 171 2.57 10.14 -9.17
CA LYS A 171 2.94 8.79 -9.62
C LYS A 171 3.01 8.69 -11.14
N ALA A 172 2.00 9.17 -11.85
CA ALA A 172 2.03 9.20 -13.31
C ALA A 172 3.18 10.05 -13.87
N MET A 173 3.45 11.22 -13.29
CA MET A 173 4.62 12.02 -13.68
C MET A 173 5.94 11.29 -13.44
N GLY A 174 6.08 10.60 -12.30
CA GLY A 174 7.28 9.81 -11.99
C GLY A 174 7.52 8.70 -13.01
N GLU A 175 6.47 8.00 -13.42
CA GLU A 175 6.55 6.98 -14.47
C GLU A 175 6.99 7.59 -15.81
N MET A 176 6.37 8.70 -16.24
CA MET A 176 6.74 9.38 -17.48
C MET A 176 8.19 9.88 -17.48
N LEU A 177 8.67 10.42 -16.35
CA LEU A 177 10.03 10.90 -16.20
C LEU A 177 11.04 9.74 -16.29
N LEU A 178 10.78 8.65 -15.59
CA LEU A 178 11.67 7.50 -15.59
C LEU A 178 11.68 6.76 -16.93
N GLY A 179 10.52 6.62 -17.58
CA GLY A 179 10.45 6.08 -18.94
C GLY A 179 11.30 6.90 -19.93
N LYS A 180 11.36 8.24 -19.74
CA LYS A 180 12.18 9.14 -20.56
C LYS A 180 13.67 9.13 -20.19
N SER A 181 14.03 8.93 -18.93
CA SER A 181 15.39 9.11 -18.40
C SER A 181 16.12 7.81 -18.05
N ARG A 182 15.61 6.65 -18.46
CA ARG A 182 16.15 5.34 -18.08
C ARG A 182 17.45 4.95 -18.79
N ASP A 183 17.72 5.52 -19.97
CA ASP A 183 18.81 5.11 -20.85
C ASP A 183 18.80 3.58 -21.07
N ASN A 184 19.94 2.90 -20.90
CA ASN A 184 20.08 1.45 -21.09
C ASN A 184 19.66 0.62 -19.86
N VAL A 185 19.20 1.27 -18.79
CA VAL A 185 18.86 0.61 -17.52
C VAL A 185 17.45 0.01 -17.62
N PRO A 186 17.26 -1.31 -17.43
CA PRO A 186 15.93 -1.90 -17.36
C PRO A 186 15.04 -1.21 -16.32
N LEU A 187 13.82 -0.86 -16.74
CA LEU A 187 12.82 -0.21 -15.91
C LEU A 187 11.59 -1.11 -15.74
N VAL A 188 11.30 -1.46 -14.50
CA VAL A 188 10.09 -2.21 -14.14
C VAL A 188 9.19 -1.32 -13.29
N ILE A 189 7.96 -1.10 -13.76
CA ILE A 189 6.94 -0.34 -13.05
C ILE A 189 5.88 -1.32 -12.56
N ILE A 190 5.78 -1.48 -11.24
CA ILE A 190 4.75 -2.28 -10.59
C ILE A 190 3.62 -1.35 -10.17
N ARG A 191 2.43 -1.60 -10.68
CA ARG A 191 1.22 -0.83 -10.44
C ARG A 191 0.24 -1.61 -9.56
N PRO A 192 0.44 -1.68 -8.22
CA PRO A 192 -0.53 -2.37 -7.38
C PRO A 192 -1.80 -1.56 -7.24
N THR A 193 -2.90 -2.28 -7.02
CA THR A 193 -4.21 -1.71 -6.72
C THR A 193 -4.31 -1.40 -5.23
N ILE A 194 -5.49 -1.43 -4.60
CA ILE A 194 -5.59 -1.09 -3.18
C ILE A 194 -4.90 -2.17 -2.35
N VAL A 195 -3.72 -1.84 -1.84
CA VAL A 195 -2.92 -2.77 -1.05
C VAL A 195 -3.52 -2.95 0.35
N THR A 196 -3.80 -4.20 0.70
CA THR A 196 -4.32 -4.63 2.01
C THR A 196 -3.23 -5.35 2.83
N SER A 197 -3.60 -5.88 3.99
CA SER A 197 -2.66 -6.60 4.88
C SER A 197 -2.02 -7.81 4.19
N THR A 198 -0.96 -8.37 4.77
CA THR A 198 -0.39 -9.63 4.28
C THR A 198 -1.45 -10.74 4.26
N TYR A 199 -1.45 -11.56 3.21
CA TYR A 199 -2.30 -12.74 3.09
C TYR A 199 -1.73 -13.92 3.87
N LYS A 200 -0.45 -14.23 3.70
CA LYS A 200 0.21 -15.38 4.30
C LYS A 200 1.59 -15.05 4.86
N GLU A 201 2.36 -14.15 4.26
CA GLU A 201 3.77 -13.97 4.59
C GLU A 201 4.15 -12.58 5.14
N PRO A 202 5.10 -12.50 6.09
CA PRO A 202 5.69 -13.62 6.84
C PRO A 202 4.70 -14.27 7.83
N PHE A 203 3.59 -13.60 8.10
CA PHE A 203 2.41 -14.12 8.78
C PHE A 203 1.18 -13.34 8.30
N PRO A 204 -0.04 -13.91 8.38
CA PRO A 204 -1.26 -13.28 7.89
C PRO A 204 -1.65 -12.04 8.71
N GLY A 205 -2.22 -11.03 8.03
CA GLY A 205 -2.88 -9.89 8.66
C GLY A 205 -1.96 -8.74 9.09
N TRP A 206 -0.66 -8.80 8.80
CA TRP A 206 0.23 -7.68 9.10
C TRP A 206 -0.10 -6.48 8.23
N ILE A 207 -0.28 -5.33 8.86
CA ILE A 207 -0.55 -4.06 8.19
C ILE A 207 0.05 -2.90 8.98
N GLU A 208 0.45 -1.84 8.30
CA GLU A 208 0.86 -0.60 8.93
C GLU A 208 0.12 0.61 8.36
N GLY A 209 -0.48 1.39 9.25
CA GLY A 209 -1.31 2.54 8.90
C GLY A 209 -2.70 2.14 8.38
N LEU A 210 -3.59 3.13 8.29
CA LEU A 210 -4.88 2.95 7.62
C LEU A 210 -4.71 3.15 6.11
N ARG A 211 -5.25 2.21 5.35
CA ARG A 211 -5.43 2.29 3.89
C ARG A 211 -6.87 2.69 3.56
N THR A 212 -7.13 2.84 2.27
CA THR A 212 -8.41 3.29 1.72
C THR A 212 -9.58 2.52 2.32
N VAL A 213 -9.57 1.20 2.18
CA VAL A 213 -10.63 0.31 2.67
C VAL A 213 -10.74 0.35 4.19
N ASP A 214 -9.61 0.30 4.89
CA ASP A 214 -9.56 0.29 6.35
C ASP A 214 -10.21 1.54 6.96
N SER A 215 -9.99 2.70 6.34
CA SER A 215 -10.53 3.96 6.83
C SER A 215 -12.06 4.00 6.78
N LEU A 216 -12.67 3.43 5.73
CA LEU A 216 -14.12 3.27 5.60
C LEU A 216 -14.64 2.24 6.60
N ALA A 217 -14.01 1.06 6.65
CA ALA A 217 -14.39 -0.02 7.57
C ALA A 217 -14.35 0.43 9.03
N VAL A 218 -13.29 1.14 9.45
CA VAL A 218 -13.14 1.65 10.82
C VAL A 218 -14.13 2.78 11.11
N ALA A 219 -14.36 3.69 10.17
CA ALA A 219 -15.33 4.76 10.36
C ALA A 219 -16.76 4.20 10.49
N TYR A 220 -17.08 3.14 9.74
CA TYR A 220 -18.29 2.35 9.90
C TYR A 220 -18.35 1.67 11.27
N GLY A 221 -17.31 0.91 11.68
CA GLY A 221 -17.27 0.22 12.97
C GLY A 221 -17.43 1.16 14.17
N LYS A 222 -16.94 2.41 14.05
CA LYS A 222 -17.14 3.48 15.04
C LYS A 222 -18.53 4.13 15.01
N GLY A 223 -19.42 3.69 14.13
CA GLY A 223 -20.76 4.28 13.95
C GLY A 223 -20.73 5.72 13.42
N ASN A 224 -19.69 6.08 12.66
CA ASN A 224 -19.58 7.39 12.01
C ASN A 224 -20.14 7.39 10.58
N ILE A 225 -20.30 6.22 9.96
CA ILE A 225 -20.86 6.05 8.61
C ILE A 225 -22.09 5.17 8.72
N THR A 226 -23.23 5.70 8.26
CA THR A 226 -24.53 5.00 8.21
C THR A 226 -25.15 5.02 6.82
N CYS A 227 -24.69 5.94 5.95
CA CYS A 227 -24.97 5.96 4.53
C CYS A 227 -23.70 6.33 3.76
N PHE A 228 -23.63 5.93 2.50
CA PHE A 228 -22.51 6.27 1.62
C PHE A 228 -22.97 6.33 0.16
N PRO A 229 -22.54 7.34 -0.63
CA PRO A 229 -22.80 7.35 -2.05
C PRO A 229 -21.89 6.32 -2.73
N GLY A 230 -22.44 5.55 -3.65
CA GLY A 230 -21.67 4.63 -4.47
C GLY A 230 -22.56 3.72 -5.28
N ASP A 231 -21.96 3.03 -6.23
CA ASP A 231 -22.63 1.97 -6.97
C ASP A 231 -22.26 0.61 -6.34
N PRO A 232 -23.24 -0.19 -5.85
CA PRO A 232 -22.97 -1.46 -5.19
C PRO A 232 -22.40 -2.54 -6.11
N GLU A 233 -22.49 -2.35 -7.43
CA GLU A 233 -22.01 -3.28 -8.45
C GLU A 233 -20.56 -3.00 -8.87
N ILE A 234 -19.92 -1.94 -8.35
CA ILE A 234 -18.51 -1.68 -8.68
C ILE A 234 -17.60 -2.77 -8.11
N ILE A 235 -16.52 -3.03 -8.83
CA ILE A 235 -15.43 -3.88 -8.36
C ILE A 235 -14.46 -3.00 -7.58
N MET A 236 -14.19 -3.38 -6.34
CA MET A 236 -13.14 -2.81 -5.54
C MET A 236 -11.85 -3.61 -5.75
N ASP A 237 -10.94 -3.06 -6.54
CA ASP A 237 -9.68 -3.73 -6.83
C ASP A 237 -8.71 -3.65 -5.63
N VAL A 238 -8.56 -4.78 -4.94
CA VAL A 238 -7.68 -4.96 -3.78
C VAL A 238 -6.66 -6.05 -4.02
N ILE A 239 -5.51 -5.94 -3.37
CA ILE A 239 -4.46 -6.97 -3.42
C ILE A 239 -3.69 -7.06 -2.09
N PRO A 240 -3.43 -8.27 -1.56
CA PRO A 240 -2.57 -8.43 -0.40
C PRO A 240 -1.14 -7.94 -0.64
N SER A 241 -0.55 -7.29 0.37
CA SER A 241 0.77 -6.65 0.28
C SER A 241 1.94 -7.60 0.00
N ASP A 242 1.89 -8.83 0.49
CA ASP A 242 2.89 -9.86 0.24
C ASP A 242 2.85 -10.37 -1.22
N MET A 243 1.68 -10.45 -1.84
CA MET A 243 1.57 -10.73 -3.28
C MET A 243 2.20 -9.62 -4.13
N VAL A 244 2.03 -8.36 -3.74
CA VAL A 244 2.69 -7.23 -4.42
C VAL A 244 4.21 -7.34 -4.32
N VAL A 245 4.74 -7.64 -3.13
CA VAL A 245 6.18 -7.82 -2.92
C VAL A 245 6.73 -8.99 -3.73
N ASN A 246 6.01 -10.11 -3.79
CA ASN A 246 6.42 -11.26 -4.59
C ASN A 246 6.44 -10.92 -6.08
N ALA A 247 5.41 -10.23 -6.59
CA ALA A 247 5.39 -9.76 -7.98
C ALA A 247 6.54 -8.78 -8.28
N MET A 248 6.91 -7.90 -7.34
CA MET A 248 8.06 -7.01 -7.49
C MET A 248 9.37 -7.78 -7.65
N ILE A 249 9.61 -8.80 -6.81
CA ILE A 249 10.83 -9.61 -6.85
C ILE A 249 10.89 -10.39 -8.16
N VAL A 250 9.80 -11.05 -8.53
CA VAL A 250 9.74 -11.87 -9.75
C VAL A 250 9.91 -11.01 -11.00
N ALA A 251 9.26 -9.85 -11.07
CA ALA A 251 9.42 -8.94 -12.21
C ALA A 251 10.85 -8.39 -12.28
N MET A 252 11.48 -8.14 -11.13
CA MET A 252 12.86 -7.69 -11.07
C MET A 252 13.82 -8.74 -11.65
N VAL A 253 13.62 -10.01 -11.31
CA VAL A 253 14.41 -11.14 -11.82
C VAL A 253 14.20 -11.30 -13.33
N ALA A 254 12.95 -11.29 -13.79
CA ALA A 254 12.62 -11.49 -15.20
C ALA A 254 13.19 -10.41 -16.15
N HIS A 255 13.54 -9.24 -15.63
CA HIS A 255 14.05 -8.11 -16.40
C HIS A 255 15.49 -7.74 -16.10
N ALA A 256 16.18 -8.47 -15.23
CA ALA A 256 17.55 -8.17 -14.82
C ALA A 256 18.48 -7.95 -16.03
N ASP A 257 18.47 -8.88 -16.98
CA ASP A 257 19.41 -8.87 -18.11
C ASP A 257 18.84 -8.18 -19.36
N GLN A 258 17.65 -7.57 -19.27
CA GLN A 258 16.98 -6.96 -20.41
C GLN A 258 17.32 -5.48 -20.55
N GLN A 259 18.39 -5.18 -21.31
CA GLN A 259 18.84 -3.81 -21.51
C GLN A 259 17.79 -2.94 -22.20
N GLY A 260 17.62 -1.71 -21.71
CA GLY A 260 16.80 -0.69 -22.37
C GLY A 260 15.32 -1.06 -22.51
N THR A 261 14.79 -1.96 -21.69
CA THR A 261 13.36 -2.32 -21.66
C THR A 261 12.58 -1.50 -20.63
N GLU A 262 11.30 -1.28 -20.91
CA GLU A 262 10.33 -0.74 -19.96
C GLU A 262 9.16 -1.72 -19.87
N SER A 263 8.88 -2.21 -18.67
CA SER A 263 7.81 -3.16 -18.40
C SER A 263 6.90 -2.65 -17.32
N ILE A 264 5.59 -2.76 -17.55
CA ILE A 264 4.56 -2.32 -16.61
C ILE A 264 3.68 -3.52 -16.23
N TYR A 265 3.52 -3.71 -14.91
CA TYR A 265 2.71 -4.78 -14.35
C TYR A 265 1.61 -4.21 -13.48
N HIS A 266 0.34 -4.41 -13.86
CA HIS A 266 -0.79 -4.14 -12.97
C HIS A 266 -0.97 -5.33 -12.02
N VAL A 267 -0.80 -5.10 -10.72
CA VAL A 267 -0.90 -6.14 -9.70
C VAL A 267 -2.18 -5.89 -8.91
N GLY A 268 -3.26 -6.53 -9.35
CA GLY A 268 -4.59 -6.37 -8.80
C GLY A 268 -5.38 -7.67 -8.87
N SER A 269 -6.65 -7.61 -8.49
CA SER A 269 -7.56 -8.75 -8.49
C SER A 269 -8.80 -8.55 -9.35
N SER A 270 -9.06 -7.34 -9.86
CA SER A 270 -10.33 -7.03 -10.53
C SER A 270 -10.65 -7.90 -11.75
N MET A 271 -9.65 -8.30 -12.54
CA MET A 271 -9.84 -9.19 -13.70
C MET A 271 -10.00 -10.66 -13.28
N SER A 272 -9.18 -11.11 -12.34
CA SER A 272 -8.96 -12.54 -12.08
C SER A 272 -9.75 -13.10 -10.90
N ASN A 273 -10.04 -12.28 -9.89
CA ASN A 273 -10.75 -12.64 -8.66
C ASN A 273 -11.38 -11.37 -8.02
N PRO A 274 -12.39 -10.76 -8.66
CA PRO A 274 -12.92 -9.46 -8.25
C PRO A 274 -13.59 -9.46 -6.87
N VAL A 275 -13.47 -8.34 -6.14
CA VAL A 275 -14.25 -8.07 -4.93
C VAL A 275 -15.32 -7.05 -5.25
N GLU A 276 -16.59 -7.46 -5.24
CA GLU A 276 -17.71 -6.52 -5.41
C GLU A 276 -17.87 -5.63 -4.17
N PHE A 277 -18.24 -4.36 -4.37
CA PHE A 277 -18.43 -3.42 -3.26
C PHE A 277 -19.50 -3.89 -2.27
N LYS A 278 -20.62 -4.45 -2.76
CA LYS A 278 -21.65 -5.07 -1.90
C LYS A 278 -21.11 -6.24 -1.06
N ALA A 279 -20.16 -7.03 -1.59
CA ALA A 279 -19.57 -8.13 -0.85
C ALA A 279 -18.69 -7.61 0.28
N LEU A 280 -17.87 -6.59 0.01
CA LEU A 280 -17.10 -5.92 1.05
C LEU A 280 -17.98 -5.34 2.16
N GLN A 281 -19.10 -4.69 1.79
CA GLN A 281 -20.04 -4.15 2.78
C GLN A 281 -20.56 -5.25 3.71
N LYS A 282 -20.92 -6.41 3.15
CA LYS A 282 -21.33 -7.59 3.92
C LYS A 282 -20.20 -8.06 4.84
N PHE A 283 -18.95 -8.11 4.37
CA PHE A 283 -17.82 -8.52 5.20
C PHE A 283 -17.60 -7.58 6.38
N VAL A 284 -17.63 -6.26 6.13
CA VAL A 284 -17.48 -5.22 7.15
C VAL A 284 -18.63 -5.28 8.17
N TYR A 285 -19.88 -5.42 7.69
CA TYR A 285 -21.06 -5.58 8.53
C TYR A 285 -20.98 -6.82 9.41
N ASN A 286 -20.65 -7.98 8.81
CA ASN A 286 -20.50 -9.24 9.53
C ASN A 286 -19.43 -9.14 10.62
N TYR A 287 -18.27 -8.57 10.29
CA TYR A 287 -17.17 -8.42 11.23
C TYR A 287 -17.55 -7.55 12.44
N PHE A 288 -18.03 -6.33 12.23
CA PHE A 288 -18.33 -5.41 13.33
C PHE A 288 -19.61 -5.74 14.11
N THR A 289 -20.50 -6.55 13.55
CA THR A 289 -21.63 -7.13 14.31
C THR A 289 -21.15 -8.14 15.35
N HIS A 290 -20.14 -8.95 15.02
CA HIS A 290 -19.56 -9.94 15.94
C HIS A 290 -18.44 -9.36 16.82
N HIS A 291 -17.76 -8.31 16.36
CA HIS A 291 -16.67 -7.63 17.05
C HIS A 291 -16.97 -6.12 17.16
N PRO A 292 -17.96 -5.72 17.99
CA PRO A 292 -18.39 -4.32 18.06
C PRO A 292 -17.28 -3.42 18.58
N TRP A 293 -17.18 -2.22 18.00
CA TRP A 293 -16.23 -1.23 18.47
C TRP A 293 -16.61 -0.77 19.88
N ILE A 294 -15.66 -0.79 20.82
CA ILE A 294 -15.90 -0.29 22.18
C ILE A 294 -15.65 1.22 22.22
N ASN A 295 -16.67 1.98 22.60
CA ASN A 295 -16.57 3.43 22.70
C ASN A 295 -15.80 3.87 23.96
N LYS A 296 -15.63 5.19 24.13
CA LYS A 296 -14.91 5.75 25.29
C LYS A 296 -15.57 5.45 26.63
N ASP A 297 -16.88 5.19 26.63
CA ASP A 297 -17.66 4.89 27.82
C ASP A 297 -17.73 3.37 28.09
N GLY A 298 -16.95 2.55 27.37
CA GLY A 298 -16.91 1.09 27.53
C GLY A 298 -18.10 0.36 26.92
N LYS A 299 -18.97 1.05 26.16
CA LYS A 299 -20.16 0.45 25.54
C LYS A 299 -19.87 -0.01 24.10
N PRO A 300 -20.41 -1.17 23.69
CA PRO A 300 -20.32 -1.62 22.31
C PRO A 300 -21.14 -0.71 21.39
N ILE A 301 -20.57 -0.36 20.25
CA ILE A 301 -21.26 0.34 19.16
C ILE A 301 -21.95 -0.71 18.31
N LEU A 302 -23.29 -0.70 18.32
CA LEU A 302 -24.10 -1.54 17.45
C LEU A 302 -24.17 -0.90 16.07
N VAL A 303 -23.65 -1.60 15.07
CA VAL A 303 -23.69 -1.17 13.68
C VAL A 303 -24.92 -1.75 12.98
N GLY A 304 -25.43 -1.06 11.97
CA GLY A 304 -26.51 -1.52 11.10
C GLY A 304 -26.07 -1.52 9.65
N GLU A 305 -26.88 -2.09 8.75
CA GLU A 305 -26.57 -2.08 7.32
C GLU A 305 -26.41 -0.65 6.78
N ILE A 306 -25.40 -0.45 5.93
CA ILE A 306 -25.13 0.86 5.33
C ILE A 306 -26.16 1.13 4.23
N THR A 307 -26.78 2.31 4.26
CA THR A 307 -27.61 2.78 3.14
C THR A 307 -26.72 3.26 2.00
N VAL A 308 -26.72 2.54 0.87
CA VAL A 308 -25.99 2.94 -0.34
C VAL A 308 -26.86 3.83 -1.20
N LEU A 309 -26.34 5.01 -1.57
CA LEU A 309 -27.06 6.00 -2.36
C LEU A 309 -26.45 6.07 -3.75
N SER A 310 -27.29 5.88 -4.78
CA SER A 310 -26.86 5.69 -6.17
C SER A 310 -26.29 6.93 -6.85
N SER A 311 -26.35 8.10 -6.22
CA SER A 311 -25.72 9.32 -6.73
C SER A 311 -25.29 10.25 -5.59
N VAL A 312 -24.34 11.14 -5.90
CA VAL A 312 -23.85 12.14 -4.96
C VAL A 312 -24.96 13.14 -4.60
N GLU A 313 -25.83 13.50 -5.54
CA GLU A 313 -26.94 14.42 -5.34
C GLU A 313 -28.01 13.82 -4.42
N ILE A 314 -28.32 12.53 -4.59
CA ILE A 314 -29.21 11.80 -3.69
C ILE A 314 -28.62 11.77 -2.29
N PHE A 315 -27.32 11.51 -2.16
CA PHE A 315 -26.60 11.57 -0.89
C PHE A 315 -26.66 12.95 -0.25
N GLU A 316 -26.38 14.02 -0.98
CA GLU A 316 -26.42 15.39 -0.47
C GLU A 316 -27.83 15.77 0.03
N ARG A 317 -28.88 15.39 -0.72
CA ARG A 317 -30.28 15.58 -0.29
C ARG A 317 -30.61 14.77 0.95
N TYR A 318 -30.20 13.49 0.99
CA TYR A 318 -30.41 12.62 2.13
C TYR A 318 -29.72 13.18 3.39
N MET A 319 -28.47 13.65 3.24
CA MET A 319 -27.67 14.28 4.28
C MET A 319 -28.32 15.56 4.81
N PHE A 320 -28.81 16.41 3.91
CA PHE A 320 -29.49 17.64 4.29
C PHE A 320 -30.71 17.37 5.16
N ILE A 321 -31.57 16.45 4.72
CA ILE A 321 -32.84 16.13 5.39
C ILE A 321 -32.61 15.39 6.71
N HIS A 322 -31.80 14.33 6.72
CA HIS A 322 -31.72 13.41 7.86
C HIS A 322 -30.64 13.78 8.88
N TYR A 323 -29.70 14.66 8.55
CA TYR A 323 -28.59 15.01 9.45
C TYR A 323 -28.43 16.50 9.66
N LEU A 324 -28.41 17.32 8.60
CA LEU A 324 -28.14 18.77 8.74
C LEU A 324 -29.32 19.53 9.36
N ILE A 325 -30.55 19.27 8.93
CA ILE A 325 -31.75 19.88 9.54
C ILE A 325 -31.88 19.49 11.03
N PRO A 326 -31.82 18.19 11.41
CA PRO A 326 -31.84 17.79 12.81
C PRO A 326 -30.71 18.38 13.63
N LEU A 327 -29.49 18.49 13.07
CA LEU A 327 -28.36 19.10 13.76
C LEU A 327 -28.62 20.58 14.05
N LYS A 328 -29.19 21.32 13.11
CA LYS A 328 -29.55 22.74 13.29
C LYS A 328 -30.65 22.90 14.33
N GLY A 329 -31.63 21.99 14.37
CA GLY A 329 -32.63 21.92 15.43
C GLY A 329 -31.99 21.66 16.80
N LEU A 330 -31.06 20.70 16.88
CA LEU A 330 -30.31 20.39 18.10
C LEU A 330 -29.47 21.58 18.56
N GLU A 331 -28.87 22.34 17.64
CA GLU A 331 -28.14 23.58 17.96
C GLU A 331 -29.05 24.61 18.66
N MET A 332 -30.26 24.81 18.14
CA MET A 332 -31.25 25.74 18.71
C MET A 332 -31.71 25.28 20.09
N VAL A 333 -32.07 24.00 20.24
CA VAL A 333 -32.48 23.42 21.54
C VAL A 333 -31.33 23.51 22.55
N ASN A 334 -30.11 23.20 22.13
CA ASN A 334 -28.95 23.29 22.98
C ASN A 334 -28.69 24.72 23.49
N LYS A 335 -28.85 25.73 22.62
CA LYS A 335 -28.80 27.15 23.00
C LYS A 335 -29.91 27.52 23.99
N ALA A 336 -31.14 27.08 23.73
CA ALA A 336 -32.29 27.34 24.60
C ALA A 336 -32.16 26.66 25.99
N CYS A 337 -31.52 25.49 26.04
CA CYS A 337 -31.27 24.73 27.27
C CYS A 337 -29.91 25.03 27.90
N CYS A 338 -29.37 26.25 27.74
CA CYS A 338 -28.11 26.69 28.36
C CYS A 338 -26.94 25.71 28.16
N GLN A 339 -26.79 25.18 26.95
CA GLN A 339 -25.74 24.25 26.55
C GLN A 339 -25.81 22.85 27.18
N TYR A 340 -26.96 22.46 27.74
CA TYR A 340 -27.15 21.13 28.34
C TYR A 340 -26.84 19.97 27.38
N PHE A 341 -27.17 20.11 26.09
CA PHE A 341 -26.96 19.09 25.06
C PHE A 341 -25.65 19.26 24.27
N GLN A 342 -24.71 20.08 24.77
CA GLN A 342 -23.50 20.44 24.03
C GLN A 342 -22.69 19.21 23.60
N ARG A 343 -22.55 18.22 24.48
CA ARG A 343 -21.87 16.95 24.17
C ARG A 343 -22.51 16.22 22.99
N VAL A 344 -23.84 16.10 22.99
CA VAL A 344 -24.59 15.40 21.93
C VAL A 344 -24.46 16.14 20.61
N TYR A 345 -24.54 17.48 20.64
CA TYR A 345 -24.34 18.33 19.48
C TYR A 345 -22.93 18.14 18.89
N ASP A 346 -21.89 18.23 19.71
CA ASP A 346 -20.50 18.13 19.27
C ASP A 346 -20.18 16.74 18.70
N GLU A 347 -20.68 15.67 19.33
CA GLU A 347 -20.55 14.30 18.84
C GLU A 347 -21.26 14.12 17.48
N THR A 348 -22.49 14.61 17.35
CA THR A 348 -23.27 14.52 16.10
C THR A 348 -22.62 15.33 14.98
N HIS A 349 -22.24 16.57 15.26
CA HIS A 349 -21.55 17.43 14.30
C HIS A 349 -20.20 16.84 13.86
N LYS A 350 -19.45 16.24 14.80
CA LYS A 350 -18.21 15.51 14.46
C LYS A 350 -18.47 14.32 13.54
N LYS A 351 -19.50 13.50 13.81
CA LYS A 351 -19.87 12.36 12.95
C LYS A 351 -20.19 12.81 11.53
N ILE A 352 -21.03 13.85 11.38
CA ILE A 352 -21.39 14.42 10.08
C ILE A 352 -20.14 14.91 9.33
N ARG A 353 -19.24 15.65 9.99
CA ARG A 353 -17.99 16.12 9.37
C ARG A 353 -17.10 14.97 8.91
N VAL A 354 -16.96 13.92 9.71
CA VAL A 354 -16.17 12.73 9.34
C VAL A 354 -16.76 12.05 8.11
N MET A 355 -18.09 11.84 8.08
CA MET A 355 -18.78 11.24 6.95
C MET A 355 -18.63 12.08 5.66
N MET A 356 -18.86 13.40 5.73
CA MET A 356 -18.69 14.29 4.56
C MET A 356 -17.26 14.26 4.03
N ARG A 357 -16.26 14.28 4.91
CA ARG A 357 -14.84 14.17 4.50
C ARG A 357 -14.53 12.83 3.83
N MET A 358 -15.09 11.72 4.34
CA MET A 358 -14.91 10.41 3.70
C MET A 358 -15.54 10.39 2.30
N VAL A 359 -16.75 10.93 2.16
CA VAL A 359 -17.40 11.02 0.85
C VAL A 359 -16.59 11.89 -0.12
N GLU A 360 -16.09 13.03 0.32
CA GLU A 360 -15.26 13.89 -0.54
C GLU A 360 -13.98 13.17 -1.01
N LEU A 361 -13.30 12.47 -0.10
CA LEU A 361 -12.07 11.72 -0.40
C LEU A 361 -12.32 10.58 -1.39
N TYR A 362 -13.46 9.89 -1.25
CA TYR A 362 -13.79 8.68 -2.01
C TYR A 362 -14.73 8.90 -3.18
N ARG A 363 -15.28 10.10 -3.36
CA ARG A 363 -16.14 10.48 -4.49
C ARG A 363 -15.61 10.00 -5.85
N PRO A 364 -14.33 10.21 -6.24
CA PRO A 364 -13.85 9.76 -7.55
C PRO A 364 -13.76 8.23 -7.69
N TYR A 365 -13.85 7.50 -6.59
CA TYR A 365 -13.71 6.04 -6.52
C TYR A 365 -15.05 5.31 -6.38
N ALA A 366 -16.00 5.93 -5.69
CA ALA A 366 -17.28 5.32 -5.32
C ALA A 366 -18.19 4.96 -6.51
N PHE A 367 -17.89 5.50 -7.70
CA PHE A 367 -18.64 5.25 -8.94
C PHE A 367 -17.73 4.79 -10.09
N PHE A 368 -16.46 4.46 -9.80
CA PHE A 368 -15.51 4.06 -10.81
C PHE A 368 -15.71 2.59 -11.19
N LYS A 369 -16.19 2.32 -12.42
CA LYS A 369 -16.41 0.97 -12.98
C LYS A 369 -15.20 0.44 -13.76
N GLY A 370 -13.98 0.70 -13.28
CA GLY A 370 -12.77 0.26 -13.96
C GLY A 370 -12.33 -1.13 -13.50
N VAL A 371 -11.91 -1.93 -14.47
CA VAL A 371 -11.22 -3.20 -14.28
C VAL A 371 -9.86 -3.04 -14.94
N TYR A 372 -8.79 -3.40 -14.24
CA TYR A 372 -7.42 -3.17 -14.72
C TYR A 372 -6.88 -4.44 -15.38
N ASP A 373 -6.46 -4.32 -16.64
CA ASP A 373 -5.83 -5.42 -17.38
C ASP A 373 -4.51 -5.85 -16.70
N ASP A 374 -4.47 -7.10 -16.27
CA ASP A 374 -3.36 -7.76 -15.58
C ASP A 374 -2.60 -8.74 -16.48
N MET A 375 -2.79 -8.68 -17.81
CA MET A 375 -2.21 -9.64 -18.76
C MET A 375 -0.68 -9.77 -18.65
N ASN A 376 0.05 -8.69 -18.42
CA ASN A 376 1.51 -8.75 -18.21
C ASN A 376 1.84 -9.52 -16.92
N THR A 377 1.10 -9.29 -15.85
CA THR A 377 1.28 -9.98 -14.56
C THR A 377 0.92 -11.46 -14.67
N GLU A 378 -0.13 -11.80 -15.43
CA GLU A 378 -0.48 -13.18 -15.76
C GLU A 378 0.62 -13.87 -16.58
N LYS A 379 1.16 -13.20 -17.61
CA LYS A 379 2.29 -13.73 -18.41
C LYS A 379 3.52 -13.98 -17.55
N LEU A 380 3.89 -13.03 -16.68
CA LEU A 380 5.00 -13.18 -15.74
C LEU A 380 4.80 -14.38 -14.82
N ARG A 381 3.58 -14.54 -14.27
CA ARG A 381 3.23 -15.66 -13.39
C ARG A 381 3.32 -17.01 -14.11
N ARG A 382 2.86 -17.08 -15.37
CA ARG A 382 2.93 -18.31 -16.17
C ARG A 382 4.36 -18.71 -16.47
N ALA A 383 5.20 -17.76 -16.90
CA ALA A 383 6.62 -18.00 -17.14
C ALA A 383 7.29 -18.62 -15.91
N THR A 384 7.07 -18.04 -14.72
CA THR A 384 7.64 -18.62 -13.47
C THR A 384 7.14 -20.01 -13.12
N LYS A 385 5.90 -20.36 -13.50
CA LYS A 385 5.31 -21.67 -13.22
C LYS A 385 5.84 -22.74 -14.16
N GLU A 386 5.99 -22.41 -15.44
CA GLU A 386 6.52 -23.31 -16.47
C GLU A 386 7.99 -23.65 -16.20
N GLU A 387 8.74 -22.72 -15.64
CA GLU A 387 10.15 -22.89 -15.26
C GLU A 387 10.33 -23.55 -13.86
N ASN A 388 9.24 -23.95 -13.18
CA ASN A 388 9.25 -24.50 -11.80
C ASN A 388 9.95 -23.60 -10.76
N ILE A 389 10.02 -22.29 -11.01
CA ILE A 389 10.74 -21.36 -10.14
C ILE A 389 9.87 -21.06 -8.93
N GLU A 390 10.14 -21.76 -7.84
CA GLU A 390 9.85 -21.32 -6.47
C GLU A 390 8.43 -20.75 -6.29
N THR A 391 7.45 -21.31 -7.00
CA THR A 391 6.09 -20.74 -7.13
C THR A 391 5.38 -20.63 -5.79
N ASP A 392 5.71 -21.54 -4.87
CA ASP A 392 5.21 -21.53 -3.49
C ASP A 392 5.89 -20.46 -2.63
N LEU A 393 7.11 -20.07 -2.98
CA LEU A 393 7.89 -19.04 -2.30
C LEU A 393 7.48 -17.66 -2.79
N PHE A 394 7.34 -17.45 -4.11
CA PHE A 394 6.98 -16.16 -4.71
C PHE A 394 5.58 -16.20 -5.34
N TYR A 395 4.58 -16.57 -4.55
CA TYR A 395 3.18 -16.58 -4.99
C TYR A 395 2.62 -15.17 -5.10
N PHE A 396 1.85 -14.90 -6.16
CA PHE A 396 1.11 -13.64 -6.32
C PHE A 396 -0.15 -13.81 -7.19
N ASP A 397 -0.73 -15.03 -7.22
CA ASP A 397 -2.02 -15.26 -7.88
C ASP A 397 -3.18 -14.89 -6.93
N PRO A 398 -3.96 -13.83 -7.19
CA PRO A 398 -5.08 -13.47 -6.33
C PRO A 398 -6.20 -14.51 -6.34
N LYS A 399 -6.26 -15.45 -7.31
CA LYS A 399 -7.32 -16.49 -7.38
C LYS A 399 -7.32 -17.45 -6.20
N ILE A 400 -6.20 -17.55 -5.46
CA ILE A 400 -6.11 -18.39 -4.27
C ILE A 400 -6.78 -17.76 -3.04
N VAL A 401 -7.14 -16.47 -3.12
CA VAL A 401 -7.70 -15.72 -1.99
C VAL A 401 -9.20 -15.95 -1.90
N ASN A 402 -9.65 -16.57 -0.81
CA ASN A 402 -11.05 -16.48 -0.39
C ASN A 402 -11.26 -15.11 0.28
N TRP A 403 -11.95 -14.20 -0.40
CA TRP A 403 -12.09 -12.82 0.07
C TRP A 403 -12.87 -12.69 1.37
N GLU A 404 -13.91 -13.50 1.59
CA GLU A 404 -14.69 -13.45 2.84
C GLU A 404 -13.82 -13.84 4.04
N ASP A 405 -13.13 -14.97 3.93
CA ASP A 405 -12.21 -15.44 4.97
C ASP A 405 -11.06 -14.45 5.16
N TYR A 406 -10.46 -13.97 4.07
CA TYR A 406 -9.38 -13.00 4.14
C TYR A 406 -9.82 -11.71 4.86
N PHE A 407 -10.96 -11.12 4.50
CA PHE A 407 -11.40 -9.88 5.13
C PHE A 407 -11.78 -10.08 6.61
N ILE A 408 -12.63 -11.07 6.89
CA ILE A 408 -13.23 -11.27 8.22
C ILE A 408 -12.23 -11.86 9.21
N LYS A 409 -11.43 -12.85 8.78
CA LYS A 409 -10.54 -13.62 9.69
C LYS A 409 -9.10 -13.13 9.69
N THR A 410 -8.68 -12.36 8.69
CA THR A 410 -7.28 -11.93 8.55
C THR A 410 -7.13 -10.41 8.55
N HIS A 411 -7.74 -9.73 7.59
CA HIS A 411 -7.48 -8.32 7.33
C HIS A 411 -8.06 -7.39 8.41
N PHE A 412 -9.36 -7.47 8.70
CA PHE A 412 -9.96 -6.62 9.74
C PHE A 412 -9.39 -6.88 11.13
N PRO A 413 -9.20 -8.14 11.59
CA PRO A 413 -8.44 -8.42 12.80
C PRO A 413 -7.03 -7.82 12.79
N GLY A 414 -6.33 -7.90 11.64
CA GLY A 414 -5.03 -7.27 11.43
C GLY A 414 -5.07 -5.76 11.63
N VAL A 415 -6.05 -5.06 11.03
CA VAL A 415 -6.24 -3.62 11.23
C VAL A 415 -6.46 -3.30 12.71
N MET A 416 -7.32 -4.05 13.40
CA MET A 416 -7.59 -3.84 14.83
C MET A 416 -6.35 -4.04 15.69
N LYS A 417 -5.60 -5.12 15.44
CA LYS A 417 -4.38 -5.47 16.17
C LYS A 417 -3.24 -4.49 15.92
N TYR A 418 -2.91 -4.22 14.66
CA TYR A 418 -1.67 -3.52 14.31
C TYR A 418 -1.82 -2.00 14.24
N VAL A 419 -3.00 -1.50 13.85
CA VAL A 419 -3.24 -0.06 13.72
C VAL A 419 -3.81 0.53 15.02
N PHE A 420 -4.77 -0.15 15.62
CA PHE A 420 -5.43 0.34 16.84
C PHE A 420 -4.91 -0.27 18.14
N LYS A 421 -4.05 -1.30 18.06
CA LYS A 421 -3.53 -2.02 19.23
C LYS A 421 -4.65 -2.62 20.08
N ILE A 422 -5.77 -2.97 19.44
CA ILE A 422 -6.90 -3.66 20.06
C ILE A 422 -6.67 -5.15 19.83
N ARG A 423 -6.53 -5.91 20.90
CA ARG A 423 -6.48 -7.38 20.84
C ARG A 423 -7.92 -7.87 20.95
N ASN A 424 -8.38 -8.58 19.92
CA ASN A 424 -9.66 -9.29 19.95
C ASN A 424 -9.57 -10.51 20.87
#